data_AF-A0A9X8GRR4-F1
#
_entry.id   AF-A0A9X8GRR4-F1
#
_cell.length_a   1.000
_cell.length_b   1.000
_cell.length_c   1.000
_cell.angle_alpha   90.00
_cell.angle_beta   90.00
_cell.angle_gamma   90.00
#
_symmetry.space_group_name_H-M   'P 1'
#
loop_
_entity.id
_entity.type
_entity.pdbx_description
1 polymer ?
#
loop_
_entity_poly.entity_id
_entity_poly.type
_entity_poly.pdbx_seq_one_letter_code
_entity_poly.pdbx_strand_id
1 'polypeptide(L)'
;MSAAEFDKPSILQRIVPLFRGFDGPLVLLVLLLAAIGLTAMYSSGYDHGTRFVDHGRNMLIAASLLFLVAQVPPQHIMKVAVPLYLVGVALLIAVAVFGITKKGAQRWVNVGVVIQPSELLKIATPLMLAWWFQRREGQLRRTDFVLAMVLLMVPVGLIMKQPDLGTSLLVMAAGLSVIFFAGLPWKLVLPPVLFGLVGIVLIVWFEPQLCAEGVRWPVLHEYQQTRICTLLDPTRDPLGKGFHILQGMIAIGSGGVWGKGFMAGTQTHLQFIPER
;
A
#
# COMPACT_ATOMS: atom_id res chain seq x y z
N MET A 1 -46.45 42.28 -14.91
CA MET A 1 -45.82 40.97 -14.69
C MET A 1 -44.32 41.17 -14.88
N SER A 2 -43.57 41.38 -13.79
CA SER A 2 -42.12 41.54 -13.86
C SER A 2 -41.50 40.15 -13.96
N ALA A 3 -40.70 39.91 -15.00
CA ALA A 3 -39.97 38.67 -15.18
C ALA A 3 -38.97 38.51 -14.03
N ALA A 4 -39.04 37.40 -13.31
CA ALA A 4 -38.03 37.05 -12.33
C ALA A 4 -36.70 36.84 -13.06
N GLU A 5 -35.76 37.78 -12.90
CA GLU A 5 -34.36 37.56 -13.24
C GLU A 5 -33.84 36.44 -12.34
N PHE A 6 -33.68 35.25 -12.90
CA PHE A 6 -32.93 34.19 -12.24
C PHE A 6 -31.47 34.63 -12.20
N ASP A 7 -31.07 35.23 -11.07
CA ASP A 7 -29.70 35.60 -10.79
C ASP A 7 -28.83 34.34 -10.90
N LYS A 8 -28.00 34.28 -11.95
CA LYS A 8 -27.17 33.11 -12.21
C LYS A 8 -26.13 33.08 -11.10
N PRO A 9 -26.06 32.01 -10.27
CA PRO A 9 -25.16 32.00 -9.13
C PRO A 9 -23.73 32.26 -9.61
N SER A 10 -23.08 33.21 -8.94
CA SER A 10 -21.72 33.65 -9.26
C SER A 10 -20.77 32.46 -9.28
N ILE A 11 -19.72 32.52 -10.11
CA ILE A 11 -18.74 31.42 -10.25
C ILE A 11 -18.19 31.00 -8.87
N LEU A 12 -17.97 31.96 -7.97
CA LEU A 12 -17.52 31.70 -6.59
C LEU A 12 -18.58 30.95 -5.76
N GLN A 13 -19.86 31.27 -5.93
CA GLN A 13 -20.95 30.54 -5.24
C GLN A 13 -21.12 29.10 -5.75
N ARG A 14 -20.66 28.80 -6.97
CA ARG A 14 -20.62 27.43 -7.52
C ARG A 14 -19.41 26.63 -7.06
N ILE A 15 -18.28 27.28 -6.80
CA ILE A 15 -17.01 26.63 -6.44
C ILE A 15 -16.89 26.38 -4.93
N VAL A 16 -17.31 27.33 -4.10
CA VAL A 16 -17.21 27.23 -2.62
C VAL A 16 -17.85 25.94 -2.05
N PRO A 17 -19.02 25.45 -2.53
CA PRO A 17 -19.60 24.20 -2.06
C PRO A 17 -18.73 22.96 -2.32
N LEU A 18 -17.95 22.93 -3.42
CA LEU A 18 -17.05 21.80 -3.71
C LEU A 18 -15.95 21.62 -2.65
N PHE A 19 -15.59 22.68 -1.94
CA PHE A 19 -14.54 22.66 -0.93
C PHE A 19 -15.06 22.55 0.51
N ARG A 20 -16.38 22.65 0.73
CA ARG A 20 -16.99 22.59 2.07
C ARG A 20 -16.88 21.22 2.76
N GLY A 21 -16.55 20.15 2.03
CA GLY A 21 -16.34 18.81 2.58
C GLY A 21 -14.90 18.47 2.96
N PHE A 22 -13.93 19.37 2.73
CA PHE A 22 -12.52 19.10 2.98
C PHE A 22 -12.09 19.52 4.38
N ASP A 23 -11.38 18.63 5.07
CA ASP A 23 -10.62 18.94 6.27
C ASP A 23 -9.38 19.75 5.89
N GLY A 24 -9.41 21.07 6.14
CA GLY A 24 -8.32 22.00 5.80
C GLY A 24 -6.96 21.59 6.35
N PRO A 25 -6.83 21.27 7.65
CA PRO A 25 -5.61 20.69 8.23
C PRO A 25 -5.11 19.45 7.48
N LEU A 26 -5.98 18.49 7.16
CA LEU A 26 -5.58 17.28 6.44
C LEU A 26 -5.06 17.60 5.03
N VAL A 27 -5.75 18.48 4.30
CA VAL A 27 -5.31 18.92 2.96
C VAL A 27 -3.95 19.59 3.02
N LEU A 28 -3.72 20.47 4.00
CA LEU A 28 -2.43 21.13 4.19
C LEU A 28 -1.31 20.11 4.44
N LEU A 29 -1.53 19.12 5.30
CA LEU A 29 -0.55 18.07 5.57
C LEU A 29 -0.23 17.25 4.33
N VAL A 30 -1.24 16.87 3.54
CA VAL A 30 -1.05 16.15 2.28
C VAL A 30 -0.25 16.99 1.28
N LEU A 31 -0.54 18.28 1.15
CA LEU A 31 0.19 19.18 0.26
C LEU A 31 1.64 19.37 0.70
N LEU A 32 1.90 19.49 1.99
CA LEU A 32 3.26 19.57 2.54
C LEU A 32 4.06 18.29 2.26
N LEU A 33 3.46 17.12 2.49
CA LEU A 33 4.10 15.84 2.18
C LEU A 33 4.36 15.68 0.68
N ALA A 34 3.42 16.10 -0.18
CA ALA A 34 3.61 16.08 -1.63
C ALA A 34 4.74 17.03 -2.08
N ALA A 35 4.86 18.22 -1.48
CA ALA A 35 5.94 19.16 -1.75
C ALA A 35 7.30 18.63 -1.30
N ILE A 36 7.37 18.01 -0.12
CA ILE A 36 8.58 17.33 0.37
C ILE A 36 8.95 16.15 -0.56
N GLY A 37 7.96 15.38 -1.01
CA GLY A 37 8.17 14.29 -1.97
C GLY A 37 8.72 14.76 -3.32
N LEU A 38 8.17 15.85 -3.86
CA LEU A 38 8.64 16.46 -5.12
C LEU A 38 10.06 17.01 -5.00
N THR A 39 10.38 17.69 -3.90
CA THR A 39 11.74 18.21 -3.66
C THR A 39 12.74 17.07 -3.47
N ALA A 40 12.39 16.01 -2.75
CA ALA A 40 13.21 14.81 -2.61
C ALA A 40 13.42 14.07 -3.95
N MET A 41 12.36 13.97 -4.77
CA MET A 41 12.44 13.37 -6.11
C MET A 41 13.33 14.20 -7.04
N TYR A 42 13.23 15.53 -7.00
CA TYR A 42 14.11 16.40 -7.77
C TYR A 42 15.57 16.22 -7.33
N SER A 43 15.84 16.21 -6.03
CA SER A 43 17.19 16.05 -5.48
C SER A 43 17.85 14.71 -5.85
N SER A 44 17.08 13.62 -5.85
CA SER A 44 17.57 12.26 -6.11
C SER A 44 17.53 11.84 -7.58
N GLY A 45 16.64 12.46 -8.36
CA GLY A 45 16.33 12.12 -9.75
C GLY A 45 16.79 13.13 -10.80
N TYR A 46 17.47 14.21 -10.41
CA TYR A 46 17.90 15.31 -11.31
C TYR A 46 18.62 14.82 -12.57
N ASP A 47 19.45 13.78 -12.43
CA ASP A 47 20.27 13.22 -13.52
C ASP A 47 19.49 12.30 -14.48
N HIS A 48 18.17 12.17 -14.32
CA HIS A 48 17.32 11.28 -15.13
C HIS A 48 16.16 12.05 -15.75
N GLY A 49 16.34 12.44 -17.03
CA GLY A 49 15.57 13.49 -17.71
C GLY A 49 14.04 13.48 -17.55
N THR A 50 13.37 12.33 -17.64
CA THR A 50 11.89 12.30 -17.59
C THR A 50 11.31 12.01 -16.21
N ARG A 51 12.10 11.53 -15.24
CA ARG A 51 11.55 10.97 -13.98
C ARG A 51 10.84 12.01 -13.12
N PHE A 52 11.38 13.22 -13.06
CA PHE A 52 10.73 14.33 -12.35
C PHE A 52 9.38 14.69 -13.00
N VAL A 53 9.35 14.77 -14.33
CA VAL A 53 8.14 15.09 -15.09
C VAL A 53 7.10 13.98 -14.94
N ASP A 54 7.50 12.72 -15.03
CA ASP A 54 6.63 11.57 -14.82
C ASP A 54 6.07 11.53 -13.39
N HIS A 55 6.90 11.84 -12.38
CA HIS A 55 6.45 11.91 -10.98
C HIS A 55 5.47 13.07 -10.76
N GLY A 56 5.76 14.26 -11.31
CA GLY A 56 4.86 15.41 -11.26
C GLY A 56 3.52 15.13 -11.96
N ARG A 57 3.54 14.50 -13.15
CA ARG A 57 2.33 14.07 -13.86
C ARG A 57 1.52 13.08 -13.03
N ASN A 58 2.16 12.06 -12.45
CA ASN A 58 1.48 11.06 -11.63
C ASN A 58 0.90 11.68 -10.36
N MET A 59 1.59 12.64 -9.73
CA MET A 59 1.10 13.39 -8.58
C MET A 59 -0.14 14.21 -8.94
N LEU A 60 -0.14 14.89 -10.10
CA LEU A 60 -1.30 15.64 -10.59
C LEU A 60 -2.51 14.73 -10.90
N ILE A 61 -2.28 13.57 -11.51
CA ILE A 61 -3.31 12.56 -11.75
C ILE A 61 -3.88 12.06 -10.41
N ALA A 62 -3.02 11.74 -9.44
CA ALA A 62 -3.45 11.30 -8.11
C ALA A 62 -4.26 12.38 -7.37
N ALA A 63 -3.82 13.65 -7.43
CA ALA A 63 -4.54 14.77 -6.83
C ALA A 63 -5.91 15.00 -7.50
N SER A 64 -5.99 14.88 -8.83
CA SER A 64 -7.24 14.98 -9.58
C SER A 64 -8.20 13.85 -9.21
N LEU A 65 -7.71 12.61 -9.13
CA LEU A 65 -8.50 11.45 -8.72
C LEU A 65 -9.00 11.59 -7.28
N LEU A 66 -8.14 12.04 -6.36
CA LEU A 66 -8.50 12.30 -4.97
C LEU A 66 -9.63 13.34 -4.91
N PHE A 67 -9.49 14.45 -5.64
CA PHE A 67 -10.52 15.50 -5.68
C PHE A 67 -11.84 14.95 -6.22
N LEU A 68 -11.82 14.22 -7.34
CA LEU A 68 -13.02 13.63 -7.94
C LEU A 68 -13.72 12.64 -7.00
N VAL A 69 -12.96 11.73 -6.37
CA VAL A 69 -13.50 10.73 -5.44
C VAL A 69 -14.05 11.40 -4.18
N ALA A 70 -13.42 12.46 -3.68
CA ALA A 70 -13.89 13.22 -2.53
C ALA A 70 -15.25 13.91 -2.77
N GLN A 71 -15.62 14.20 -4.03
CA GLN A 71 -16.94 14.72 -4.37
C GLN A 71 -18.04 13.64 -4.40
N VAL A 72 -17.68 12.34 -4.36
CA VAL A 72 -18.65 11.25 -4.45
C VAL A 72 -19.24 10.99 -3.06
N PRO A 73 -20.57 11.05 -2.88
CA PRO A 73 -21.18 10.76 -1.58
C PRO A 73 -20.89 9.33 -1.14
N PRO A 74 -20.69 9.07 0.18
CA PRO A 74 -20.36 7.74 0.69
C PRO A 74 -21.32 6.64 0.24
N GLN A 75 -22.61 6.97 0.13
CA GLN A 75 -23.67 6.05 -0.31
C GLN A 75 -23.42 5.47 -1.71
N HIS A 76 -22.83 6.24 -2.62
CA HIS A 76 -22.46 5.74 -3.96
C HIS A 76 -21.22 4.85 -3.89
N ILE A 77 -20.24 5.21 -3.08
CA ILE A 77 -19.04 4.40 -2.83
C ILE A 77 -19.43 3.01 -2.32
N MET A 78 -20.41 2.94 -1.42
CA MET A 78 -20.93 1.67 -0.90
C MET A 78 -21.58 0.78 -1.97
N LYS A 79 -22.24 1.35 -2.98
CA LYS A 79 -22.81 0.57 -4.10
C LYS A 79 -21.74 -0.04 -4.98
N VAL A 80 -20.58 0.61 -5.06
CA VAL A 80 -19.43 0.18 -5.87
C VAL A 80 -18.56 -0.85 -5.13
N ALA A 81 -18.71 -1.00 -3.82
CA ALA A 81 -17.92 -1.91 -2.98
C ALA A 81 -17.84 -3.34 -3.53
N VAL A 82 -19.00 -3.96 -3.82
CA VAL A 82 -19.07 -5.34 -4.31
C VAL A 82 -18.48 -5.49 -5.72
N PRO A 83 -18.89 -4.69 -6.73
CA PRO A 83 -18.25 -4.73 -8.05
C PRO A 83 -16.73 -4.51 -7.98
N LEU A 84 -16.28 -3.54 -7.19
CA LEU A 84 -14.85 -3.20 -7.07
C LEU A 84 -14.03 -4.36 -6.51
N TYR A 85 -14.55 -5.03 -5.48
CA TYR A 85 -13.91 -6.23 -4.92
C TYR A 85 -13.87 -7.38 -5.93
N LEU A 86 -15.00 -7.67 -6.61
CA LEU A 86 -15.06 -8.75 -7.59
C LEU A 86 -14.12 -8.50 -8.77
N VAL A 87 -14.10 -7.28 -9.31
CA VAL A 87 -13.16 -6.87 -10.36
C VAL A 87 -11.73 -7.00 -9.87
N GLY A 88 -11.42 -6.56 -8.65
CA GLY A 88 -10.09 -6.70 -8.06
C GLY A 88 -9.64 -8.16 -7.96
N VAL A 89 -10.49 -9.04 -7.40
CA VAL A 89 -10.19 -10.47 -7.30
C VAL A 89 -10.03 -11.10 -8.67
N ALA A 90 -10.90 -10.77 -9.63
CA ALA A 90 -10.78 -11.25 -11.01
C ALA A 90 -9.45 -10.80 -11.66
N LEU A 91 -9.02 -9.56 -11.42
CA LEU A 91 -7.72 -9.06 -11.88
C LEU A 91 -6.55 -9.78 -11.20
N LEU A 92 -6.62 -10.12 -9.91
CA LEU A 92 -5.58 -10.93 -9.25
C LEU A 92 -5.49 -12.35 -9.82
N ILE A 93 -6.64 -12.95 -10.16
CA ILE A 93 -6.68 -14.24 -10.86
C ILE A 93 -6.08 -14.09 -12.25
N ALA A 94 -6.40 -13.00 -12.96
CA ALA A 94 -5.80 -12.70 -14.27
C ALA A 94 -4.28 -12.51 -14.17
N VAL A 95 -3.74 -11.90 -13.12
CA VAL A 95 -2.29 -11.84 -12.86
C VAL A 95 -1.71 -13.24 -12.68
N ALA A 96 -2.41 -14.12 -11.97
CA ALA A 96 -1.91 -15.48 -11.74
C ALA A 96 -1.82 -16.31 -13.03
N VAL A 97 -2.60 -15.99 -14.07
CA VAL A 97 -2.63 -16.73 -15.35
C VAL A 97 -1.83 -16.01 -16.45
N PHE A 98 -1.95 -14.68 -16.55
CA PHE A 98 -1.43 -13.85 -17.64
C PHE A 98 -0.45 -12.76 -17.15
N GLY A 99 -0.01 -12.83 -15.90
CA GLY A 99 0.83 -11.82 -15.28
C GLY A 99 2.22 -11.70 -15.91
N ILE A 100 2.70 -10.47 -16.00
CA ILE A 100 4.04 -10.16 -16.48
C ILE A 100 5.01 -10.25 -15.31
N THR A 101 6.07 -11.03 -15.46
CA THR A 101 7.15 -11.11 -14.46
C THR A 101 8.03 -9.87 -14.55
N LYS A 102 8.06 -9.05 -13.50
CA LYS A 102 9.02 -7.95 -13.33
C LYS A 102 9.79 -8.12 -12.03
N LYS A 103 11.12 -7.97 -12.05
CA LYS A 103 12.00 -8.14 -10.87
C LYS A 103 11.76 -9.46 -10.12
N GLY A 104 11.49 -10.55 -10.85
CA GLY A 104 11.26 -11.88 -10.28
C GLY A 104 9.87 -12.11 -9.66
N ALA A 105 8.91 -11.18 -9.81
CA ALA A 105 7.54 -11.35 -9.33
C ALA A 105 6.49 -11.06 -10.41
N GLN A 106 5.48 -11.92 -10.51
CA GLN A 106 4.30 -11.73 -11.37
C GLN A 106 3.23 -10.94 -10.60
N ARG A 107 3.28 -9.61 -10.71
CA ARG A 107 2.37 -8.69 -10.00
C ARG A 107 1.62 -7.72 -10.90
N TRP A 108 2.03 -7.65 -12.17
CA TRP A 108 1.57 -6.65 -13.11
C TRP A 108 0.79 -7.32 -14.23
N VAL A 109 -0.34 -6.72 -14.61
CA VAL A 109 -1.08 -7.10 -15.81
C VAL A 109 -1.13 -5.90 -16.74
N ASN A 110 -0.96 -6.15 -18.03
CA ASN A 110 -1.11 -5.15 -19.07
C ASN A 110 -2.48 -5.31 -19.74
N VAL A 111 -3.41 -4.40 -19.44
CA VAL A 111 -4.75 -4.34 -20.06
C VAL A 111 -4.82 -3.14 -21.05
N GLY A 112 -3.69 -2.81 -21.68
CA GLY A 112 -3.46 -1.55 -22.40
C GLY A 112 -2.77 -0.49 -21.53
N VAL A 113 -2.96 -0.57 -20.20
CA VAL A 113 -2.16 0.12 -19.19
C VAL A 113 -1.62 -0.92 -18.22
N VAL A 114 -0.38 -0.72 -17.76
CA VAL A 114 0.28 -1.59 -16.77
C VAL A 114 -0.26 -1.23 -15.38
N ILE A 115 -1.12 -2.09 -14.83
CA ILE A 115 -1.78 -1.89 -13.55
C ILE A 115 -1.31 -2.96 -12.58
N GLN A 116 -1.21 -2.61 -11.30
CA GLN A 116 -0.96 -3.54 -10.19
C GLN A 116 -2.29 -3.81 -9.47
N PRO A 117 -2.94 -4.97 -9.68
CA PRO A 117 -4.27 -5.20 -9.11
C PRO A 117 -4.31 -5.21 -7.59
N SER A 118 -3.22 -5.61 -6.93
CA SER A 118 -3.12 -5.61 -5.46
C SER A 118 -3.31 -4.22 -4.85
N GLU A 119 -2.98 -3.14 -5.57
CA GLU A 119 -3.21 -1.77 -5.11
C GLU A 119 -4.70 -1.46 -4.99
N LEU A 120 -5.51 -1.95 -5.94
CA LEU A 120 -6.97 -1.82 -5.91
C LEU A 120 -7.57 -2.54 -4.70
N LEU A 121 -7.07 -3.73 -4.35
CA LEU A 121 -7.58 -4.54 -3.24
C LEU A 121 -7.28 -3.94 -1.87
N LYS A 122 -6.27 -3.07 -1.72
CA LYS A 122 -6.03 -2.34 -0.47
C LYS A 122 -7.23 -1.47 -0.08
N ILE A 123 -7.97 -0.96 -1.07
CA ILE A 123 -9.16 -0.13 -0.85
C ILE A 123 -10.43 -0.98 -0.95
N ALA A 124 -10.51 -1.86 -1.95
CA ALA A 124 -11.70 -2.66 -2.21
C ALA A 124 -12.02 -3.66 -1.09
N THR A 125 -11.01 -4.26 -0.45
CA THR A 125 -11.23 -5.29 0.57
C THR A 125 -11.84 -4.72 1.85
N PRO A 126 -11.28 -3.67 2.48
CA PRO A 126 -11.92 -3.05 3.65
C PRO A 126 -13.31 -2.48 3.33
N LEU A 127 -13.48 -1.90 2.13
CA LEU A 127 -14.77 -1.37 1.69
C LEU A 127 -15.83 -2.46 1.51
N MET A 128 -15.46 -3.61 0.95
CA MET A 128 -16.34 -4.78 0.81
C MET A 128 -16.75 -5.34 2.18
N LEU A 129 -15.80 -5.43 3.11
CA LEU A 129 -16.08 -5.89 4.47
C LEU A 129 -17.01 -4.91 5.21
N ALA A 130 -16.76 -3.60 5.08
CA ALA A 130 -17.63 -2.58 5.67
C ALA A 130 -19.06 -2.67 5.11
N TRP A 131 -19.20 -2.84 3.79
CA TRP A 131 -20.49 -3.05 3.14
C TRP A 131 -21.18 -4.34 3.61
N TRP A 132 -20.43 -5.43 3.77
CA TRP A 132 -20.94 -6.73 4.24
C TRP A 132 -21.57 -6.64 5.63
N PHE A 133 -20.89 -5.98 6.57
CA PHE A 133 -21.38 -5.81 7.93
C PHE A 133 -22.53 -4.80 8.01
N GLN A 134 -22.46 -3.68 7.28
CA GLN A 134 -23.54 -2.69 7.26
C GLN A 134 -24.86 -3.30 6.79
N ARG A 135 -24.83 -4.15 5.75
CA ARG A 135 -26.06 -4.77 5.21
C ARG A 135 -26.69 -5.81 6.15
N ARG A 136 -25.97 -6.23 7.20
CA ARG A 136 -26.38 -7.21 8.21
C ARG A 136 -26.51 -6.59 9.61
N GLU A 137 -26.51 -5.27 9.69
CA GLU A 137 -26.63 -4.53 10.93
C GLU A 137 -27.90 -4.95 11.68
N GLY A 138 -27.76 -5.26 12.98
CA GLY A 138 -28.85 -5.74 13.84
C GLY A 138 -29.13 -7.26 13.81
N GLN A 139 -28.50 -8.04 12.93
CA GLN A 139 -28.66 -9.51 12.88
C GLN A 139 -27.33 -10.27 12.81
N LEU A 140 -26.24 -9.69 13.32
CA LEU A 140 -24.90 -10.27 13.24
C LEU A 140 -24.83 -11.64 13.93
N ARG A 141 -24.55 -12.68 13.14
CA ARG A 141 -24.32 -14.06 13.59
C ARG A 141 -22.84 -14.39 13.51
N ARG A 142 -22.41 -15.41 14.25
CA ARG A 142 -21.04 -15.95 14.18
C ARG A 142 -20.64 -16.36 12.75
N THR A 143 -21.61 -16.81 11.94
CA THR A 143 -21.42 -17.15 10.53
C THR A 143 -21.00 -15.96 9.66
N ASP A 144 -21.43 -14.74 10.03
CA ASP A 144 -21.10 -13.53 9.26
C ASP A 144 -19.64 -13.16 9.41
N PHE A 145 -19.07 -13.38 10.60
CA PHE A 145 -17.65 -13.23 10.86
C PHE A 145 -16.82 -14.28 10.12
N VAL A 146 -17.29 -15.53 10.05
CA VAL A 146 -16.63 -16.58 9.25
C VAL A 146 -16.61 -16.21 7.78
N LEU A 147 -17.74 -15.74 7.23
CA LEU A 147 -17.80 -15.30 5.83
C LEU A 147 -16.94 -14.06 5.56
N ALA A 148 -16.90 -13.10 6.49
CA ALA A 148 -16.02 -11.95 6.40
C ALA A 148 -14.54 -12.35 6.39
N MET A 149 -14.15 -13.32 7.22
CA MET A 149 -12.80 -13.89 7.20
C MET A 149 -12.50 -14.57 5.86
N VAL A 150 -13.46 -15.32 5.27
CA VAL A 150 -13.28 -15.90 3.94
C VAL A 150 -13.10 -14.82 2.87
N LEU A 151 -13.94 -13.78 2.89
CA LEU A 151 -13.82 -12.63 1.98
C LEU A 151 -12.47 -11.90 2.11
N LEU A 152 -11.88 -11.87 3.31
CA LEU A 152 -10.54 -11.33 3.53
C LEU A 152 -9.44 -12.29 3.03
N MET A 153 -9.57 -13.58 3.32
CA MET A 153 -8.52 -14.56 3.00
C MET A 153 -8.37 -14.83 1.51
N VAL A 154 -9.42 -14.63 0.70
CA VAL A 154 -9.36 -14.77 -0.77
C VAL A 154 -8.30 -13.84 -1.40
N PRO A 155 -8.38 -12.50 -1.28
CA PRO A 155 -7.38 -11.61 -1.85
C PRO A 155 -6.02 -11.77 -1.18
N VAL A 156 -5.97 -11.97 0.14
CA VAL A 156 -4.70 -12.19 0.86
C VAL A 156 -3.96 -13.41 0.31
N GLY A 157 -4.65 -14.54 0.16
CA GLY A 157 -4.07 -15.77 -0.40
C GLY A 157 -3.61 -15.62 -1.85
N LEU A 158 -4.37 -14.89 -2.69
CA LEU A 158 -3.98 -14.60 -4.06
C LEU A 158 -2.73 -13.71 -4.14
N ILE A 159 -2.63 -12.69 -3.28
CA ILE A 159 -1.48 -11.78 -3.23
C ILE A 159 -0.24 -12.51 -2.69
N MET A 160 -0.39 -13.39 -1.70
CA MET A 160 0.71 -14.21 -1.19
C MET A 160 1.32 -15.11 -2.27
N LYS A 161 0.52 -15.58 -3.23
CA LYS A 161 1.01 -16.33 -4.40
C LYS A 161 1.81 -15.46 -5.39
N GLN A 162 1.70 -14.13 -5.34
CA GLN A 162 2.37 -13.18 -6.25
C GLN A 162 3.74 -12.68 -5.71
N PRO A 163 4.48 -13.57 -5.03
CA PRO A 163 5.52 -13.24 -4.04
C PRO A 163 5.43 -11.86 -3.35
N ASP A 164 4.24 -11.34 -3.03
CA ASP A 164 4.03 -9.99 -2.47
C ASP A 164 3.58 -10.02 -1.01
N LEU A 165 4.48 -10.43 -0.12
CA LEU A 165 4.19 -10.54 1.30
C LEU A 165 3.77 -9.19 1.91
N GLY A 166 4.42 -8.10 1.52
CA GLY A 166 4.15 -6.76 2.06
C GLY A 166 2.71 -6.31 1.80
N THR A 167 2.27 -6.39 0.54
CA THR A 167 0.89 -6.01 0.19
C THR A 167 -0.14 -6.94 0.83
N SER A 168 0.14 -8.25 0.93
CA SER A 168 -0.77 -9.20 1.58
C SER A 168 -1.00 -8.86 3.06
N LEU A 169 0.06 -8.44 3.76
CA LEU A 169 -0.01 -8.05 5.17
C LEU A 169 -0.80 -6.75 5.36
N LEU A 170 -0.61 -5.76 4.47
CA LEU A 170 -1.37 -4.51 4.51
C LEU A 170 -2.88 -4.75 4.29
N VAL A 171 -3.24 -5.56 3.28
CA VAL A 171 -4.64 -5.92 3.02
C VAL A 171 -5.23 -6.70 4.20
N MET A 172 -4.48 -7.64 4.76
CA MET A 172 -4.90 -8.41 5.93
C MET A 172 -5.13 -7.51 7.15
N ALA A 173 -4.20 -6.60 7.45
CA ALA A 173 -4.32 -5.67 8.57
C ALA A 173 -5.51 -4.71 8.41
N ALA A 174 -5.69 -4.14 7.21
CA ALA A 174 -6.82 -3.24 6.93
C ALA A 174 -8.17 -3.98 7.02
N GLY A 175 -8.26 -5.20 6.48
CA GLY A 175 -9.48 -6.01 6.56
C GLY A 175 -9.79 -6.49 7.98
N LEU A 176 -8.79 -6.97 8.72
CA LEU A 176 -8.95 -7.37 10.12
C LEU A 176 -9.39 -6.20 10.99
N SER A 177 -8.89 -4.99 10.73
CA SER A 177 -9.32 -3.79 11.43
C SER A 177 -10.82 -3.54 11.26
N VAL A 178 -11.35 -3.69 10.05
CA VAL A 178 -12.80 -3.56 9.79
C VAL A 178 -13.60 -4.65 10.51
N ILE A 179 -13.16 -5.91 10.45
CA ILE A 179 -13.82 -7.03 11.14
C ILE A 179 -13.81 -6.80 12.66
N PHE A 180 -12.71 -6.28 13.19
CA PHE A 180 -12.57 -5.93 14.59
C PHE A 180 -13.58 -4.83 15.01
N PHE A 181 -13.63 -3.72 14.26
CA PHE A 181 -14.57 -2.63 14.52
C PHE A 181 -16.04 -3.04 14.33
N ALA A 182 -16.33 -4.07 13.54
CA ALA A 182 -17.68 -4.62 13.38
C ALA A 182 -18.18 -5.39 14.62
N GLY A 183 -17.36 -5.57 15.66
CA GLY A 183 -17.76 -6.18 16.93
C GLY A 183 -17.16 -7.55 17.23
N LEU A 184 -16.09 -7.94 16.54
CA LEU A 184 -15.37 -9.17 16.86
C LEU A 184 -14.72 -9.04 18.26
N PRO A 185 -14.93 -9.99 19.19
CA PRO A 185 -14.39 -9.88 20.54
C PRO A 185 -12.87 -9.93 20.53
N TRP A 186 -12.23 -9.09 21.35
CA TRP A 186 -10.76 -9.00 21.46
C TRP A 186 -10.10 -10.34 21.78
N LYS A 187 -10.84 -11.24 22.45
CA LYS A 187 -10.42 -12.62 22.76
C LYS A 187 -10.10 -13.47 21.52
N LEU A 188 -10.66 -13.14 20.35
CA LEU A 188 -10.39 -13.84 19.08
C LEU A 188 -9.28 -13.17 18.27
N VAL A 189 -9.06 -11.87 18.44
CA VAL A 189 -8.01 -11.11 17.73
C VAL A 189 -6.66 -11.24 18.42
N LEU A 190 -6.64 -11.24 19.76
CA LEU A 190 -5.41 -11.24 20.54
C LEU A 190 -4.54 -12.49 20.33
N PRO A 191 -5.08 -13.73 20.30
CA PRO A 191 -4.23 -14.91 20.20
C PRO A 191 -3.43 -14.99 18.87
N PRO A 192 -4.01 -14.75 17.68
CA PRO A 192 -3.24 -14.72 16.43
C PRO A 192 -2.16 -13.62 16.40
N VAL A 193 -2.47 -12.44 16.95
CA VAL A 193 -1.50 -11.33 17.01
C VAL A 193 -0.33 -11.66 17.93
N LEU A 194 -0.61 -12.19 19.13
CA LEU A 194 0.41 -12.64 20.06
C LEU A 194 1.25 -13.78 19.48
N PHE A 195 0.62 -14.74 18.82
CA PHE A 195 1.32 -15.83 18.15
C PHE A 195 2.27 -15.30 17.06
N GLY A 196 1.83 -14.35 16.24
CA GLY A 196 2.67 -13.69 15.25
C GLY A 196 3.84 -12.93 15.86
N LEU A 197 3.60 -12.19 16.95
CA LEU A 197 4.65 -11.48 17.70
C LEU A 197 5.68 -12.45 18.29
N VAL A 198 5.23 -13.53 18.93
CA VAL A 198 6.11 -14.58 19.46
C VAL A 198 6.93 -15.19 18.32
N GLY A 199 6.31 -15.48 17.17
CA GLY A 199 7.02 -15.97 15.99
C GLY A 199 8.13 -15.04 15.51
N ILE A 200 7.86 -13.73 15.44
CA ILE A 200 8.86 -12.71 15.07
C ILE A 200 9.99 -12.67 16.10
N VAL A 201 9.66 -12.65 17.40
CA VAL A 201 10.65 -12.60 18.48
C VAL A 201 11.55 -13.83 18.44
N LEU A 202 10.99 -15.02 18.22
CA LEU A 202 11.77 -16.26 18.10
C LEU A 202 12.68 -16.24 16.87
N ILE A 203 12.21 -15.73 15.73
CA ILE A 203 13.03 -15.59 14.51
C ILE A 203 14.21 -14.65 14.77
N VAL A 204 13.99 -13.53 15.46
CA VAL A 204 15.06 -12.56 15.79
C VAL A 204 16.02 -13.14 16.83
N TRP A 205 15.50 -13.84 17.84
CA TRP A 205 16.33 -14.40 18.91
C TRP A 205 17.22 -15.55 18.44
N PHE A 206 16.68 -16.45 17.61
CA PHE A 206 17.39 -17.61 17.06
C PHE A 206 17.98 -17.35 15.67
N GLU A 207 18.14 -16.08 15.31
CA GLU A 207 18.67 -15.63 14.03
C GLU A 207 19.99 -16.31 13.64
N PRO A 208 21.00 -16.45 14.53
CA PRO A 208 22.28 -17.03 14.15
C PRO A 208 22.18 -18.52 13.79
N GLN A 209 21.27 -19.26 14.43
CA GLN A 209 21.07 -20.67 14.12
C GLN A 209 20.16 -20.86 12.90
N LEU A 210 19.12 -20.04 12.76
CA LEU A 210 18.14 -20.16 11.69
C LEU A 210 18.68 -19.69 10.33
N CYS A 211 19.62 -18.75 10.33
CA CYS A 211 20.25 -18.21 9.12
C CYS A 211 21.68 -18.73 8.88
N ALA A 212 22.09 -19.78 9.60
CA ALA A 212 23.36 -20.46 9.36
C ALA A 212 23.39 -21.16 7.98
N GLU A 213 24.60 -21.30 7.42
CA GLU A 213 24.79 -22.00 6.15
C GLU A 213 24.27 -23.44 6.22
N GLY A 214 23.46 -23.85 5.24
CA GLY A 214 22.90 -25.19 5.15
C GLY A 214 21.57 -25.41 5.87
N VAL A 215 21.09 -24.45 6.68
CA VAL A 215 19.78 -24.53 7.32
C VAL A 215 18.69 -24.11 6.33
N ARG A 216 17.72 -24.97 6.07
CA ARG A 216 16.55 -24.68 5.22
C ARG A 216 15.29 -24.70 6.04
N TRP A 217 14.47 -23.67 5.90
CA TRP A 217 13.21 -23.59 6.62
C TRP A 217 12.17 -24.38 5.83
N PRO A 218 11.60 -25.47 6.36
CA PRO A 218 10.74 -26.38 5.59
C PRO A 218 9.42 -25.75 5.12
N VAL A 219 8.98 -24.67 5.76
CA VAL A 219 7.70 -23.99 5.48
C VAL A 219 7.86 -22.81 4.52
N LEU A 220 9.03 -22.16 4.50
CA LEU A 220 9.27 -20.93 3.76
C LEU A 220 10.03 -21.22 2.47
N HIS A 221 9.69 -20.49 1.41
CA HIS A 221 10.45 -20.57 0.16
C HIS A 221 11.83 -19.95 0.36
N GLU A 222 12.83 -20.40 -0.41
CA GLU A 222 14.21 -19.94 -0.30
C GLU A 222 14.34 -18.41 -0.45
N TYR A 223 13.54 -17.80 -1.33
CA TYR A 223 13.52 -16.34 -1.47
C TYR A 223 13.00 -15.62 -0.22
N GLN A 224 12.05 -16.22 0.51
CA GLN A 224 11.48 -15.65 1.73
C GLN A 224 12.48 -15.77 2.88
N GLN A 225 13.09 -16.95 3.03
CA GLN A 225 14.15 -17.17 4.00
C GLN A 225 15.31 -16.21 3.75
N THR A 226 15.76 -16.06 2.48
CA THR A 226 16.88 -15.16 2.21
C THR A 226 16.53 -13.71 2.55
N ARG A 227 15.30 -13.25 2.23
CA ARG A 227 14.88 -11.88 2.58
C ARG A 227 14.89 -11.63 4.09
N ILE A 228 14.44 -12.61 4.89
CA ILE A 228 14.45 -12.50 6.36
C ILE A 228 15.90 -12.45 6.86
N CYS A 229 16.75 -13.38 6.43
CA CYS A 229 18.14 -13.44 6.89
C CYS A 229 18.97 -12.22 6.46
N THR A 230 18.77 -11.71 5.23
CA THR A 230 19.44 -10.48 4.76
C THR A 230 18.90 -9.22 5.45
N LEU A 231 17.62 -9.19 5.87
CA LEU A 231 17.07 -8.10 6.66
C LEU A 231 17.68 -8.05 8.07
N LEU A 232 17.86 -9.21 8.70
CA LEU A 232 18.42 -9.31 10.05
C LEU A 232 19.93 -9.07 10.06
N ASP A 233 20.65 -9.64 9.10
CA ASP A 233 22.08 -9.40 8.90
C ASP A 233 22.41 -9.18 7.41
N PRO A 234 22.50 -7.92 6.97
CA PRO A 234 22.85 -7.59 5.59
C PRO A 234 24.34 -7.79 5.30
N THR A 235 25.19 -8.02 6.30
CA THR A 235 26.64 -8.18 6.12
C THR A 235 27.05 -9.56 5.63
N ARG A 236 26.14 -10.55 5.69
CA ARG A 236 26.37 -11.92 5.18
C ARG A 236 26.59 -11.99 3.67
N ASP A 237 25.96 -11.09 2.92
CA ASP A 237 26.11 -11.00 1.47
C ASP A 237 26.24 -9.53 1.05
N PRO A 238 27.41 -8.92 1.31
CA PRO A 238 27.60 -7.49 1.14
C PRO A 238 27.68 -7.06 -0.32
N LEU A 239 27.95 -7.99 -1.25
CA LEU A 239 28.04 -7.74 -2.68
C LEU A 239 26.79 -8.18 -3.47
N GLY A 240 25.99 -9.08 -2.91
CA GLY A 240 24.74 -9.55 -3.51
C GLY A 240 23.52 -8.91 -2.87
N LYS A 241 22.70 -9.72 -2.18
CA LYS A 241 21.37 -9.33 -1.69
C LYS A 241 21.41 -8.25 -0.59
N GLY A 242 22.50 -8.18 0.19
CA GLY A 242 22.69 -7.19 1.25
C GLY A 242 23.24 -5.84 0.76
N PHE A 243 23.79 -5.78 -0.46
CA PHE A 243 24.48 -4.61 -0.99
C PHE A 243 23.62 -3.34 -0.93
N HIS A 244 22.38 -3.38 -1.42
CA HIS A 244 21.51 -2.20 -1.41
C HIS A 244 21.08 -1.77 -0.01
N ILE A 245 20.94 -2.71 0.92
CA ILE A 245 20.62 -2.40 2.32
C ILE A 245 21.82 -1.69 2.97
N LEU A 246 23.04 -2.20 2.76
CA LEU A 246 24.27 -1.57 3.25
C LEU A 246 24.48 -0.17 2.68
N GLN A 247 24.31 0.02 1.37
CA GLN A 247 24.42 1.35 0.75
C GLN A 247 23.34 2.32 1.24
N GLY A 248 22.12 1.83 1.48
CA GLY A 248 21.06 2.59 2.14
C GLY A 248 21.44 3.03 3.56
N MET A 249 22.00 2.11 4.37
CA MET A 249 22.48 2.44 5.72
C MET A 249 23.64 3.44 5.70
N ILE A 250 24.59 3.33 4.76
CA ILE A 250 25.66 4.30 4.57
C ILE A 250 25.10 5.67 4.13
N ALA A 251 24.10 5.67 3.24
CA ALA A 251 23.45 6.90 2.80
C ALA A 251 22.78 7.63 3.98
N ILE A 252 22.03 6.91 4.82
CA ILE A 252 21.38 7.45 6.02
C ILE A 252 22.43 7.90 7.04
N GLY A 253 23.39 7.03 7.37
CA GLY A 253 24.42 7.30 8.37
C GLY A 253 25.31 8.49 8.00
N SER A 254 25.62 8.65 6.72
CA SER A 254 26.42 9.79 6.25
C SER A 254 25.64 11.11 6.15
N GLY A 255 24.30 11.08 6.23
CA GLY A 255 23.45 12.27 6.29
C GLY A 255 23.25 12.82 7.69
N GLY A 256 23.35 12.01 8.73
CA GLY A 256 23.08 12.44 10.11
C GLY A 256 21.67 13.04 10.27
N VAL A 257 21.47 13.86 11.31
CA VAL A 257 20.15 14.45 11.64
C VAL A 257 19.71 15.52 10.63
N TRP A 258 20.67 16.24 10.03
CA TRP A 258 20.41 17.38 9.15
C TRP A 258 20.43 17.01 7.65
N GLY A 259 20.81 15.78 7.31
CA GLY A 259 21.05 15.35 5.94
C GLY A 259 22.35 15.92 5.36
N LYS A 260 22.71 15.46 4.16
CA LYS A 260 23.86 16.00 3.40
C LYS A 260 23.58 17.35 2.73
N GLY A 261 22.31 17.79 2.72
CA GLY A 261 21.86 18.95 1.95
C GLY A 261 21.21 18.57 0.62
N PHE A 262 20.49 19.53 0.03
CA PHE A 262 19.79 19.38 -1.25
C PHE A 262 20.80 19.09 -2.37
N MET A 263 20.55 18.05 -3.17
CA MET A 263 21.42 17.58 -4.27
C MET A 263 22.83 17.09 -3.88
N ALA A 264 23.12 16.92 -2.59
CA ALA A 264 24.44 16.43 -2.14
C ALA A 264 24.48 14.90 -1.87
N GLY A 265 23.52 14.16 -2.41
CA GLY A 265 23.36 12.72 -2.18
C GLY A 265 24.35 11.86 -2.96
N THR A 266 25.49 11.51 -2.34
CA THR A 266 26.56 10.73 -2.98
C THR A 266 26.12 9.33 -3.42
N GLN A 267 25.40 8.58 -2.58
CA GLN A 267 24.97 7.21 -2.88
C GLN A 267 23.86 7.16 -3.94
N THR A 268 23.01 8.17 -3.98
CA THR A 268 21.96 8.30 -4.99
C THR A 268 22.56 8.69 -6.33
N HIS A 269 23.50 9.63 -6.39
CA HIS A 269 24.08 10.12 -7.64
C HIS A 269 25.09 9.13 -8.25
N LEU A 270 25.85 8.41 -7.42
CA LEU A 270 26.84 7.42 -7.88
C LEU A 270 26.25 6.03 -8.23
N GLN A 271 24.92 5.92 -8.35
CA GLN A 271 24.20 4.71 -8.78
C GLN A 271 24.41 3.45 -7.92
N PHE A 272 24.91 3.57 -6.69
CA PHE A 272 25.08 2.45 -5.77
C PHE A 272 23.74 1.87 -5.27
N ILE A 273 22.63 2.56 -5.53
CA ILE A 273 21.26 2.10 -5.25
C ILE A 273 20.46 2.11 -6.57
N PRO A 274 20.25 0.94 -7.21
CA PRO A 274 19.57 0.80 -8.50
C PRO A 274 18.06 0.80 -8.37
N GLU A 275 17.50 0.54 -7.17
CA GLU A 275 16.07 0.73 -6.92
C GLU A 275 15.79 2.21 -6.65
N ARG A 276 15.61 2.94 -7.74
CA ARG A 276 14.96 4.25 -7.76
C ARG A 276 13.57 4.11 -8.37
#